data_AF-A0ABD1JFJ2-F1
#
_entry.id   AF-A0ABD1JFJ2-F1
#
_cell.length_a   1.000
_cell.length_b   1.000
_cell.length_c   1.000
_cell.angle_alpha   90.00
_cell.angle_beta   90.00
_cell.angle_gamma   90.00
#
_symmetry.space_group_name_H-M   'P 1'
#
loop_
_entity.id
_entity.type
_entity.pdbx_description
1 polymer ?
#
loop_
_entity_poly.entity_id
_entity_poly.type
_entity_poly.pdbx_seq_one_letter_code
_entity_poly.pdbx_strand_id
1 'polypeptide(L)'
;MKDCQTKDGAEIKEEDILCSMNCIIRTALANMDREAREHYAVVIQAKDMAGQVGGLSGSTTINITLTDVNDNPPKFPQKNLQLYVAESAEVGKPVGKIAAHDADLGPNAEIKYSILNPEAQAVFSIATSRDGREGVISLRKPLNFERKKTYTLHIEGVNTHLDQRFFYLGPFKDTATLKITVGDVDEPPVFSMDYYILDVYENAPIGTAVGTVTARDPDSKNSRIRYFMEPSLNDDDGFIIEPDSGLIRTTYMLDREDTPLHNITVSAAEIDNPSMVSHVPVTVQVLDRNDNPPEIKTDEDIIVCENTRPGQVIQTVTAVDKDDFANGQRFSFSFPIGIPINPNFTLKDNDGSWECLHGNSPFRAGSEPRGCACWRALINGGLGGCGPWGPSSQPSSTASSLLGWHTTLY
;
A
#
# COMPACT_ATOMS: atom_id res chain seq x y z
N MET A 1 -37.87 -62.99 12.36
CA MET A 1 -38.27 -63.48 13.70
C MET A 1 -39.07 -62.38 14.37
N LYS A 2 -40.29 -62.73 14.82
CA LYS A 2 -41.17 -62.06 15.81
C LYS A 2 -41.63 -60.62 15.47
N ASP A 3 -42.89 -60.20 15.63
CA ASP A 3 -44.08 -60.68 16.36
C ASP A 3 -45.33 -60.39 15.48
N CYS A 4 -46.43 -61.13 15.54
CA CYS A 4 -47.43 -61.06 16.61
C CYS A 4 -48.19 -62.39 16.78
N GLN A 5 -48.36 -62.81 18.03
CA GLN A 5 -49.42 -63.72 18.46
C GLN A 5 -50.69 -62.93 18.83
N THR A 6 -51.84 -63.51 18.51
CA THR A 6 -53.18 -62.99 18.78
C THR A 6 -53.60 -63.21 20.23
N LYS A 7 -54.34 -62.24 20.78
CA LYS A 7 -55.17 -62.44 21.98
C LYS A 7 -56.45 -63.14 21.57
N ASP A 8 -56.85 -64.10 22.39
CA ASP A 8 -58.13 -64.82 22.38
C ASP A 8 -58.23 -65.95 21.36
N GLY A 9 -58.06 -67.18 21.87
CA GLY A 9 -58.10 -68.44 21.12
C GLY A 9 -59.48 -68.78 20.57
N ALA A 10 -59.87 -68.12 19.49
CA ALA A 10 -60.97 -68.53 18.62
C ALA A 10 -60.43 -69.19 17.34
N GLU A 11 -60.98 -70.36 17.01
CA GLU A 11 -60.80 -71.03 15.72
C GLU A 11 -61.17 -70.09 14.57
N ILE A 12 -60.20 -69.83 13.69
CA ILE A 12 -60.44 -69.10 12.44
C ILE A 12 -61.24 -70.02 11.51
N LYS A 13 -62.52 -69.67 11.28
CA LYS A 13 -63.36 -70.34 10.29
C LYS A 13 -62.92 -69.91 8.88
N GLU A 14 -63.13 -70.79 7.91
CA GLU A 14 -62.66 -70.73 6.52
C GLU A 14 -63.23 -69.57 5.66
N GLU A 15 -63.82 -68.56 6.30
CA GLU A 15 -64.43 -67.37 5.69
C GLU A 15 -63.67 -66.07 6.03
N ASP A 16 -62.64 -66.11 6.90
CA ASP A 16 -61.82 -64.94 7.28
C ASP A 16 -60.43 -64.90 6.60
N ILE A 17 -60.25 -65.62 5.49
CA ILE A 17 -59.09 -65.41 4.61
C ILE A 17 -59.37 -64.18 3.74
N LEU A 18 -59.10 -62.99 4.27
CA LEU A 18 -58.79 -61.84 3.44
C LEU A 18 -57.51 -62.18 2.66
N CYS A 19 -57.68 -62.76 1.46
CA CYS A 19 -56.64 -62.89 0.47
C CYS A 19 -55.94 -61.54 0.37
N SER A 20 -54.66 -61.49 0.74
CA SER A 20 -53.85 -60.29 0.51
C SER A 20 -53.83 -60.01 -1.00
N MET A 21 -54.56 -58.97 -1.43
CA MET A 21 -54.64 -58.49 -2.81
C MET A 21 -53.40 -57.69 -3.24
N ASN A 22 -52.28 -57.82 -2.53
CA ASN A 22 -51.14 -56.92 -2.68
C ASN A 22 -50.06 -57.56 -3.56
N CYS A 23 -49.81 -56.94 -4.72
CA CYS A 23 -48.59 -57.17 -5.50
C CYS A 23 -47.46 -56.27 -4.96
N ILE A 24 -46.29 -56.85 -4.69
CA ILE A 24 -45.10 -56.10 -4.23
C ILE A 24 -44.08 -56.06 -5.36
N ILE A 25 -43.71 -54.85 -5.79
CA ILE A 25 -42.62 -54.64 -6.74
C ILE A 25 -41.31 -54.53 -5.94
N ARG A 26 -40.30 -55.32 -6.33
CA ARG A 26 -38.95 -55.28 -5.76
C ARG A 26 -37.95 -55.02 -6.87
N THR A 27 -36.85 -54.35 -6.54
CA THR A 27 -35.71 -54.22 -7.45
C THR A 27 -35.11 -55.60 -7.70
N ALA A 28 -34.74 -55.87 -8.96
CA ALA A 28 -34.12 -57.14 -9.37
C ALA A 28 -32.63 -56.98 -9.72
N LEU A 29 -32.19 -55.75 -9.99
CA LEU A 29 -30.79 -55.41 -10.27
C LEU A 29 -30.13 -54.88 -8.99
N ALA A 30 -28.92 -55.36 -8.70
CA ALA A 30 -28.17 -54.94 -7.52
C ALA A 30 -27.65 -53.50 -7.62
N ASN A 31 -27.44 -52.99 -8.85
CA ASN A 31 -26.77 -51.71 -9.13
C ASN A 31 -27.63 -50.89 -10.11
N MET A 32 -28.78 -50.42 -9.67
CA MET A 32 -29.51 -49.40 -10.43
C MET A 32 -28.76 -48.08 -10.28
N ASP A 33 -28.50 -47.42 -11.41
CA ASP A 33 -27.64 -46.25 -11.52
C ASP A 33 -28.44 -45.16 -12.26
N ARG A 34 -28.60 -44.01 -11.60
CA ARG A 34 -29.42 -42.91 -12.11
C ARG A 34 -28.72 -42.22 -13.28
N GLU A 35 -27.41 -42.07 -13.20
CA GLU A 35 -26.52 -41.46 -14.19
C GLU A 35 -26.55 -42.26 -15.50
N ALA A 36 -26.73 -43.58 -15.41
CA ALA A 36 -26.98 -44.44 -16.56
C ALA A 36 -28.43 -44.37 -17.05
N ARG A 37 -29.42 -44.43 -16.14
CA ARG A 37 -30.85 -44.36 -16.49
C ARG A 37 -31.73 -43.96 -15.30
N GLU A 38 -32.34 -42.79 -15.39
CA GLU A 38 -33.19 -42.24 -14.32
C GLU A 38 -34.64 -42.76 -14.31
N HIS A 39 -35.22 -43.06 -15.48
CA HIS A 39 -36.64 -43.39 -15.61
C HIS A 39 -36.90 -44.80 -16.14
N TYR A 40 -37.83 -45.49 -15.49
CA TYR A 40 -38.31 -46.81 -15.85
C TYR A 40 -39.83 -46.81 -15.93
N ALA A 41 -40.39 -47.31 -17.03
CA ALA A 41 -41.82 -47.55 -17.17
C ALA A 41 -42.07 -49.06 -17.05
N VAL A 42 -42.75 -49.47 -15.99
CA VAL A 42 -43.02 -50.89 -15.71
C VAL A 42 -44.50 -51.14 -15.98
N VAL A 43 -44.80 -51.97 -16.98
CA VAL A 43 -46.16 -52.40 -17.26
C VAL A 43 -46.49 -53.61 -16.40
N ILE A 44 -47.51 -53.48 -15.55
CA ILE A 44 -48.04 -54.59 -14.76
C ILE A 44 -49.39 -55.00 -15.34
N GLN A 45 -49.64 -56.30 -15.40
CA GLN A 45 -50.91 -56.87 -15.82
C GLN A 45 -51.47 -57.71 -14.68
N ALA A 46 -52.69 -57.38 -14.25
CA ALA A 46 -53.49 -58.21 -13.36
C ALA A 46 -54.48 -59.00 -14.20
N LYS A 47 -54.60 -60.30 -13.94
CA LYS A 47 -55.54 -61.20 -14.62
C LYS A 47 -56.39 -61.90 -13.58
N ASP A 48 -57.71 -61.85 -13.75
CA ASP A 48 -58.60 -62.57 -12.84
C ASP A 48 -58.44 -64.09 -13.01
N MET A 49 -58.28 -64.79 -11.88
CA MET A 49 -58.16 -66.25 -11.86
C MET A 49 -59.49 -66.87 -11.51
N ALA A 50 -60.46 -66.78 -12.41
CA ALA A 50 -61.57 -67.74 -12.45
C ALA A 50 -61.15 -69.07 -13.12
N GLY A 51 -59.93 -69.54 -12.85
CA GLY A 51 -59.46 -70.90 -13.17
C GLY A 51 -59.41 -71.35 -14.64
N GLN A 52 -59.64 -70.50 -15.64
CA GLN A 52 -59.64 -70.91 -17.05
C GLN A 52 -58.72 -70.09 -17.97
N VAL A 53 -58.30 -70.73 -19.06
CA VAL A 53 -57.59 -70.13 -20.20
C VAL A 53 -58.52 -69.12 -20.87
N GLY A 54 -58.57 -67.88 -20.35
CA GLY A 54 -59.45 -66.83 -20.88
C GLY A 54 -59.77 -65.65 -19.94
N GLY A 55 -59.25 -65.61 -18.71
CA GLY A 55 -59.54 -64.52 -17.76
C GLY A 55 -59.28 -63.11 -18.30
N LEU A 56 -60.10 -62.15 -17.87
CA LEU A 56 -59.96 -60.75 -18.25
C LEU A 56 -58.73 -60.15 -17.58
N SER A 57 -58.00 -59.32 -18.32
CA SER A 57 -56.79 -58.68 -17.82
C SER A 57 -56.89 -57.16 -17.87
N GLY A 58 -56.52 -56.51 -16.78
CA GLY A 58 -56.23 -55.08 -16.73
C GLY A 58 -54.74 -54.86 -16.72
N SER A 59 -54.23 -53.92 -17.51
CA SER A 59 -52.82 -53.51 -17.45
C SER A 59 -52.72 -52.04 -17.05
N THR A 60 -51.68 -51.70 -16.30
CA THR A 60 -51.33 -50.32 -15.99
C THR A 60 -49.82 -50.13 -16.04
N THR A 61 -49.38 -48.91 -16.27
CA THR A 61 -47.95 -48.55 -16.31
C THR A 61 -47.60 -47.78 -15.05
N ILE A 62 -46.57 -48.25 -14.36
CA ILE A 62 -45.98 -47.58 -13.21
C ILE A 62 -44.69 -46.91 -13.68
N ASN A 63 -44.63 -45.59 -13.55
CA ASN A 63 -43.42 -44.83 -13.82
C ASN A 63 -42.59 -44.75 -12.52
N ILE A 64 -41.36 -45.27 -12.57
CA ILE A 64 -40.41 -45.26 -11.48
C ILE A 64 -39.30 -44.27 -11.86
N THR A 65 -39.04 -43.33 -10.97
CA THR A 65 -37.93 -42.38 -11.07
C THR A 65 -36.92 -42.71 -9.99
N LEU A 66 -35.65 -42.89 -10.37
CA LEU A 66 -34.57 -43.05 -9.42
C LEU A 66 -34.21 -41.70 -8.81
N THR A 67 -34.05 -41.68 -7.49
CA THR A 67 -33.50 -40.52 -6.78
C THR A 67 -31.98 -40.57 -6.80
N ASP A 68 -31.36 -39.40 -6.93
CA ASP A 68 -29.91 -39.22 -6.94
C ASP A 68 -29.25 -39.61 -5.62
N VAL A 69 -28.04 -40.15 -5.72
CA VAL A 69 -27.14 -40.42 -4.59
C VAL A 69 -25.77 -39.83 -4.94
N ASN A 70 -25.03 -39.36 -3.93
CA ASN A 70 -23.70 -38.78 -4.16
C ASN A 70 -22.67 -39.90 -4.37
N ASP A 71 -22.60 -40.44 -5.59
CA ASP A 71 -21.71 -41.54 -5.94
C ASP A 71 -20.69 -41.19 -7.04
N ASN A 72 -20.71 -39.95 -7.55
CA ASN A 72 -19.70 -39.46 -8.46
C ASN A 72 -18.82 -38.37 -7.82
N PRO A 73 -17.50 -38.56 -7.75
CA PRO A 73 -16.62 -37.50 -7.29
C PRO A 73 -16.42 -36.43 -8.39
N PRO A 74 -16.23 -35.14 -8.00
CA PRO A 74 -15.96 -34.07 -8.94
C PRO A 74 -14.63 -34.30 -9.66
N LYS A 75 -14.56 -33.95 -10.95
CA LYS A 75 -13.35 -34.13 -11.77
C LYS A 75 -13.05 -32.90 -12.62
N PHE A 76 -11.83 -32.39 -12.51
CA PHE A 76 -11.36 -31.38 -13.45
C PHE A 76 -11.13 -32.01 -14.84
N PRO A 77 -11.67 -31.42 -15.92
CA PRO A 77 -11.43 -31.93 -17.28
C PRO A 77 -9.95 -31.93 -17.67
N GLN A 78 -9.16 -31.02 -17.10
CA GLN A 78 -7.72 -30.91 -17.32
C GLN A 78 -7.00 -30.68 -15.98
N LYS A 79 -5.86 -31.34 -15.78
CA LYS A 79 -5.04 -31.18 -14.57
C LYS A 79 -4.12 -29.96 -14.61
N ASN A 80 -3.84 -29.44 -15.81
CA ASN A 80 -2.99 -28.27 -16.01
C ASN A 80 -3.78 -27.23 -16.80
N LEU A 81 -4.18 -26.17 -16.12
CA LEU A 81 -4.93 -25.06 -16.67
C LEU A 81 -4.00 -23.87 -16.85
N GLN A 82 -4.34 -22.99 -17.78
CA GLN A 82 -3.60 -21.74 -18.00
C GLN A 82 -4.56 -20.57 -18.15
N LEU A 83 -4.24 -19.46 -17.50
CA LEU A 83 -4.92 -18.19 -17.66
C LEU A 83 -3.91 -17.07 -17.87
N TYR A 84 -4.39 -15.98 -18.43
CA TYR A 84 -3.61 -14.78 -18.69
C TYR A 84 -4.28 -13.58 -18.01
N VAL A 85 -3.47 -12.70 -17.43
CA VAL A 85 -3.94 -11.45 -16.81
C VAL A 85 -2.90 -10.37 -17.05
N ALA A 86 -3.34 -9.22 -17.55
CA ALA A 86 -2.48 -8.04 -17.68
C ALA A 86 -2.08 -7.52 -16.30
N GLU A 87 -0.87 -6.99 -16.13
CA GLU A 87 -0.44 -6.46 -14.84
C GLU A 87 -1.26 -5.24 -14.37
N SER A 88 -1.75 -4.46 -15.33
CA SER A 88 -2.67 -3.34 -15.12
C SER A 88 -4.08 -3.75 -14.67
N ALA A 89 -4.35 -5.04 -14.48
CA ALA A 89 -5.63 -5.51 -13.97
C ALA A 89 -5.89 -5.00 -12.54
N GLU A 90 -7.04 -4.35 -12.35
CA GLU A 90 -7.46 -3.84 -11.04
C GLU A 90 -7.72 -4.96 -10.02
N VAL A 91 -7.44 -4.66 -8.75
CA VAL A 91 -7.78 -5.54 -7.63
C VAL A 91 -9.30 -5.75 -7.57
N GLY A 92 -9.71 -7.00 -7.39
CA GLY A 92 -11.10 -7.44 -7.37
C GLY A 92 -11.61 -7.93 -8.73
N LYS A 93 -10.93 -7.60 -9.84
CA LYS A 93 -11.34 -8.04 -11.18
C LYS A 93 -11.26 -9.56 -11.33
N PRO A 94 -12.26 -10.22 -11.95
CA PRO A 94 -12.17 -11.62 -12.34
C PRO A 94 -11.07 -11.83 -13.39
N VAL A 95 -10.14 -12.73 -13.08
CA VAL A 95 -9.06 -13.19 -13.97
C VAL A 95 -9.57 -14.28 -14.91
N GLY A 96 -10.43 -15.16 -14.40
CA GLY A 96 -11.03 -16.23 -15.19
C GLY A 96 -11.86 -17.16 -14.34
N LYS A 97 -12.39 -18.20 -14.98
CA LYS A 97 -13.21 -19.22 -14.33
C LYS A 97 -12.62 -20.59 -14.55
N ILE A 98 -12.86 -21.46 -13.58
CA ILE A 98 -12.54 -22.88 -13.66
C ILE A 98 -13.77 -23.71 -13.28
N ALA A 99 -13.86 -24.92 -13.80
CA ALA A 99 -14.95 -25.83 -13.48
C ALA A 99 -14.42 -27.27 -13.40
N ALA A 100 -14.77 -27.95 -12.32
CA ALA A 100 -14.79 -29.40 -12.23
C ALA A 100 -16.21 -29.87 -12.56
N HIS A 101 -16.32 -31.09 -13.10
CA HIS A 101 -17.59 -31.70 -13.44
C HIS A 101 -17.90 -32.82 -12.46
N ASP A 102 -19.13 -32.81 -11.96
CA ASP A 102 -19.71 -33.82 -11.09
C ASP A 102 -21.05 -34.25 -11.72
N ALA A 103 -21.20 -35.56 -11.90
CA ALA A 103 -22.26 -36.18 -12.71
C ALA A 103 -23.60 -36.32 -11.96
N ASP A 104 -23.55 -36.12 -10.63
CA ASP A 104 -24.71 -36.19 -9.75
C ASP A 104 -25.66 -35.00 -10.00
N LEU A 105 -26.78 -34.95 -9.26
CA LEU A 105 -27.78 -33.89 -9.38
C LEU A 105 -27.89 -33.00 -8.15
N GLY A 106 -28.20 -31.73 -8.41
CA GLY A 106 -28.50 -30.74 -7.37
C GLY A 106 -27.34 -30.62 -6.36
N PRO A 107 -27.61 -30.66 -5.04
CA PRO A 107 -26.60 -30.54 -4.00
C PRO A 107 -25.49 -31.59 -4.10
N ASN A 108 -25.81 -32.81 -4.53
CA ASN A 108 -24.82 -33.87 -4.70
C ASN A 108 -23.81 -33.57 -5.80
N ALA A 109 -23.98 -32.49 -6.58
CA ALA A 109 -23.07 -32.08 -7.62
C ALA A 109 -22.52 -30.66 -7.42
N GLU A 110 -22.78 -30.07 -6.24
CA GLU A 110 -22.28 -28.75 -5.85
C GLU A 110 -20.84 -28.84 -5.34
N ILE A 111 -19.96 -28.13 -6.03
CA ILE A 111 -18.52 -28.14 -5.80
C ILE A 111 -18.12 -26.82 -5.16
N LYS A 112 -17.42 -26.90 -4.04
CA LYS A 112 -16.75 -25.76 -3.42
C LYS A 112 -15.29 -25.73 -3.83
N TYR A 113 -14.88 -24.60 -4.38
CA TYR A 113 -13.51 -24.39 -4.86
C TYR A 113 -12.66 -23.67 -3.82
N SER A 114 -11.39 -24.07 -3.72
CA SER A 114 -10.38 -23.41 -2.89
C SER A 114 -9.00 -23.42 -3.53
N ILE A 115 -8.17 -22.43 -3.20
CA ILE A 115 -6.74 -22.41 -3.54
C ILE A 115 -6.00 -23.02 -2.34
N LEU A 116 -5.15 -24.01 -2.55
CA LEU A 116 -4.47 -24.75 -1.49
C LEU A 116 -3.17 -24.09 -1.03
N ASN A 117 -2.45 -23.41 -1.92
CA ASN A 117 -1.14 -22.84 -1.60
C ASN A 117 -1.25 -21.39 -1.08
N PRO A 118 -0.71 -21.08 0.12
CA PRO A 118 -0.86 -19.76 0.76
C PRO A 118 -0.28 -18.58 -0.03
N GLU A 119 0.85 -18.79 -0.72
CA GLU A 119 1.48 -17.75 -1.53
C GLU A 119 0.53 -17.24 -2.63
N ALA A 120 -0.20 -18.15 -3.28
CA ALA A 120 -1.16 -17.77 -4.30
C ALA A 120 -2.44 -17.18 -3.69
N GLN A 121 -2.91 -17.65 -2.53
CA GLN A 121 -4.04 -17.05 -1.80
C GLN A 121 -3.79 -15.58 -1.39
N ALA A 122 -2.52 -15.19 -1.23
CA ALA A 122 -2.14 -13.82 -0.90
C ALA A 122 -2.32 -12.84 -2.07
N VAL A 123 -2.34 -13.34 -3.31
CA VAL A 123 -2.43 -12.54 -4.54
C VAL A 123 -3.74 -12.78 -5.29
N PHE A 124 -4.29 -13.99 -5.23
CA PHE A 124 -5.53 -14.39 -5.89
C PHE A 124 -6.53 -14.93 -4.88
N SER A 125 -7.80 -14.76 -5.20
CA SER A 125 -8.93 -15.35 -4.49
C SER A 125 -9.72 -16.24 -5.43
N ILE A 126 -10.43 -17.20 -4.88
CA ILE A 126 -11.41 -18.00 -5.62
C ILE A 126 -12.75 -17.95 -4.90
N ALA A 127 -13.81 -17.63 -5.63
CA ALA A 127 -15.18 -17.66 -5.15
C ALA A 127 -15.94 -18.74 -5.92
N THR A 128 -16.73 -19.53 -5.21
CA THR A 128 -17.62 -20.52 -5.84
C THR A 128 -18.89 -19.81 -6.32
N SER A 129 -19.34 -20.11 -7.53
CA SER A 129 -20.60 -19.61 -8.09
C SER A 129 -21.80 -20.10 -7.26
N ARG A 130 -22.95 -19.41 -7.40
CA ARG A 130 -24.14 -19.73 -6.59
C ARG A 130 -24.68 -21.14 -6.79
N ASP A 131 -24.46 -21.70 -7.97
CA ASP A 131 -24.85 -23.06 -8.35
C ASP A 131 -23.77 -24.12 -8.05
N GLY A 132 -22.63 -23.72 -7.47
CA GLY A 132 -21.54 -24.64 -7.13
C GLY A 132 -20.82 -25.24 -8.34
N ARG A 133 -21.05 -24.72 -9.56
CA ARG A 133 -20.48 -25.30 -10.79
C ARG A 133 -19.17 -24.64 -11.24
N GLU A 134 -18.96 -23.37 -10.91
CA GLU A 134 -17.79 -22.60 -11.34
C GLU A 134 -17.01 -22.02 -10.16
N GLY A 135 -15.69 -22.02 -10.25
CA GLY A 135 -14.80 -21.25 -9.41
C GLY A 135 -14.34 -20.00 -10.16
N VAL A 136 -14.72 -18.82 -9.68
CA VAL A 136 -14.30 -17.52 -10.23
C VAL A 136 -13.04 -17.07 -9.50
N ILE A 137 -11.96 -16.91 -10.27
CA ILE A 137 -10.67 -16.46 -9.75
C ILE A 137 -10.59 -14.95 -9.93
N SER A 138 -10.28 -14.23 -8.85
CA SER A 138 -10.17 -12.76 -8.86
C SER A 138 -8.87 -12.30 -8.20
N LEU A 139 -8.39 -11.14 -8.65
CA LEU A 139 -7.17 -10.55 -8.13
C LEU A 139 -7.38 -9.93 -6.75
N ARG A 140 -6.44 -10.11 -5.80
CA ARG A 140 -6.45 -9.52 -4.45
C ARG A 140 -5.38 -8.44 -4.25
N LYS A 141 -4.32 -8.47 -5.05
CA LYS A 141 -3.19 -7.52 -4.99
C LYS A 141 -2.79 -7.10 -6.40
N PRO A 142 -2.30 -5.87 -6.61
CA PRO A 142 -1.78 -5.46 -7.90
C PRO A 142 -0.66 -6.40 -8.34
N LEU A 143 -0.58 -6.61 -9.65
CA LEU A 143 0.48 -7.38 -10.29
C LEU A 143 1.59 -6.42 -10.73
N ASN A 144 2.77 -6.97 -10.94
CA ASN A 144 3.89 -6.27 -11.57
C ASN A 144 4.72 -7.33 -12.31
N PHE A 145 4.81 -7.17 -13.62
CA PHE A 145 5.40 -8.11 -14.55
C PHE A 145 6.92 -8.21 -14.35
N GLU A 146 7.58 -7.09 -14.11
CA GLU A 146 9.05 -6.99 -13.93
C GLU A 146 9.49 -7.81 -12.73
N ARG A 147 8.65 -7.83 -11.68
CA ARG A 147 8.90 -8.56 -10.44
C ARG A 147 8.52 -10.03 -10.55
N LYS A 148 7.35 -10.36 -11.12
CA LYS A 148 6.89 -11.76 -11.18
C LYS A 148 5.91 -12.02 -12.33
N LYS A 149 6.44 -12.69 -13.37
CA LYS A 149 5.73 -13.01 -14.62
C LYS A 149 4.76 -14.19 -14.55
N THR A 150 4.87 -15.07 -13.55
CA THR A 150 4.02 -16.27 -13.48
C THR A 150 3.67 -16.65 -12.04
N TYR A 151 2.45 -17.16 -11.87
CA TYR A 151 1.95 -17.70 -10.62
C TYR A 151 1.41 -19.12 -10.84
N THR A 152 1.60 -19.98 -9.86
CA THR A 152 1.08 -21.35 -9.87
C THR A 152 0.12 -21.53 -8.71
N LEU A 153 -1.14 -21.79 -9.03
CA LEU A 153 -2.24 -22.03 -8.09
C LEU A 153 -2.50 -23.54 -8.05
N HIS A 154 -2.50 -24.11 -6.86
CA HIS A 154 -3.00 -25.46 -6.63
C HIS A 154 -4.44 -25.33 -6.19
N ILE A 155 -5.37 -25.81 -7.00
CA ILE A 155 -6.81 -25.64 -6.79
C ILE A 155 -7.41 -26.98 -6.37
N GLU A 156 -8.30 -26.95 -5.39
CA GLU A 156 -9.13 -28.07 -4.99
C GLU A 156 -10.60 -27.75 -5.28
N GLY A 157 -11.32 -28.70 -5.89
CA GLY A 157 -12.78 -28.71 -5.95
C GLY A 157 -13.29 -29.84 -5.07
N VAL A 158 -14.11 -29.51 -4.07
CA VAL A 158 -14.65 -30.46 -3.10
C VAL A 158 -16.16 -30.48 -3.20
N ASN A 159 -16.74 -31.67 -3.34
CA ASN A 159 -18.18 -31.84 -3.22
C ASN A 159 -18.59 -31.67 -1.74
N THR A 160 -19.58 -30.83 -1.48
CA THR A 160 -19.89 -30.39 -0.11
C THR A 160 -21.02 -31.16 0.56
N HIS A 161 -21.78 -31.97 -0.17
CA HIS A 161 -22.96 -32.67 0.33
C HIS A 161 -22.71 -34.17 0.41
N LEU A 162 -21.81 -34.56 1.31
CA LEU A 162 -21.32 -35.92 1.41
C LEU A 162 -22.28 -36.81 2.24
N ASP A 163 -22.69 -37.94 1.68
CA ASP A 163 -23.40 -39.01 2.41
C ASP A 163 -22.40 -40.10 2.84
N GLN A 164 -22.30 -40.34 4.15
CA GLN A 164 -21.37 -41.29 4.77
C GLN A 164 -21.44 -42.69 4.17
N ARG A 165 -22.62 -43.09 3.69
CA ARG A 165 -22.82 -44.40 3.06
C ARG A 165 -21.97 -44.57 1.80
N PHE A 166 -21.65 -43.49 1.09
CA PHE A 166 -20.94 -43.52 -0.18
C PHE A 166 -19.47 -43.07 -0.08
N PHE A 167 -18.95 -42.84 1.13
CA PHE A 167 -17.56 -42.39 1.35
C PHE A 167 -16.49 -43.28 0.71
N TYR A 168 -16.79 -44.57 0.52
CA TYR A 168 -15.89 -45.52 -0.13
C TYR A 168 -15.76 -45.32 -1.65
N LEU A 169 -16.63 -44.50 -2.27
CA LEU A 169 -16.60 -44.17 -3.70
C LEU A 169 -15.76 -42.91 -4.00
N GLY A 170 -15.39 -42.16 -2.95
CA GLY A 170 -14.55 -40.97 -3.03
C GLY A 170 -13.04 -41.28 -2.96
N PRO A 171 -12.21 -40.30 -3.35
CA PRO A 171 -12.25 -38.96 -2.78
C PRO A 171 -13.28 -38.07 -3.48
N PHE A 172 -14.24 -37.51 -2.74
CA PHE A 172 -15.23 -36.53 -3.22
C PHE A 172 -14.61 -35.14 -3.43
N LYS A 173 -13.43 -35.14 -4.02
CA LYS A 173 -12.60 -33.99 -4.29
C LYS A 173 -11.62 -34.30 -5.39
N ASP A 174 -11.24 -33.27 -6.12
CA ASP A 174 -10.17 -33.34 -7.09
C ASP A 174 -9.31 -32.08 -7.06
N THR A 175 -8.09 -32.21 -7.57
CA THR A 175 -7.13 -31.11 -7.62
C THR A 175 -6.63 -30.87 -9.04
N ALA A 176 -6.38 -29.60 -9.35
CA ALA A 176 -5.75 -29.18 -10.59
C ALA A 176 -4.73 -28.06 -10.33
N THR A 177 -3.74 -27.94 -11.21
CA THR A 177 -2.74 -26.88 -11.19
C THR A 177 -3.11 -25.85 -12.23
N LEU A 178 -3.24 -24.59 -11.82
CA LEU A 178 -3.48 -23.46 -12.71
C LEU A 178 -2.22 -22.58 -12.76
N LYS A 179 -1.69 -22.39 -13.96
CA LYS A 179 -0.63 -21.41 -14.22
C LYS A 179 -1.25 -20.11 -14.71
N ILE A 180 -1.05 -19.03 -13.97
CA ILE A 180 -1.42 -17.68 -14.41
C ILE A 180 -0.16 -17.01 -14.94
N THR A 181 -0.20 -16.59 -16.20
CA THR A 181 0.86 -15.78 -16.83
C THR A 181 0.45 -14.32 -16.76
N VAL A 182 1.34 -13.48 -16.24
CA VAL A 182 1.16 -12.03 -16.21
C VAL A 182 1.57 -11.48 -17.56
N GLY A 183 0.72 -10.63 -18.11
CA GLY A 183 0.95 -9.87 -19.32
C GLY A 183 1.59 -8.54 -19.02
N ASP A 184 2.68 -8.28 -19.73
CA ASP A 184 3.40 -7.01 -19.78
C ASP A 184 2.50 -5.91 -20.33
N VAL A 185 2.46 -4.76 -19.66
CA VAL A 185 1.76 -3.55 -20.13
C VAL A 185 2.67 -2.35 -19.90
N ASP A 186 3.05 -1.73 -21.02
CA ASP A 186 3.88 -0.52 -21.08
C ASP A 186 3.54 0.49 -19.98
N GLU A 187 4.53 0.83 -19.16
CA GLU A 187 4.48 1.78 -18.06
C GLU A 187 5.37 3.01 -18.39
N PRO A 188 5.14 4.20 -17.78
CA PRO A 188 6.03 5.33 -17.99
C PRO A 188 7.35 5.14 -17.21
N PRO A 189 8.42 5.88 -17.55
CA PRO A 189 9.66 5.86 -16.78
C PRO A 189 9.44 6.18 -15.30
N VAL A 190 10.16 5.55 -14.40
CA VAL A 190 10.07 5.77 -12.95
C VAL A 190 11.34 6.46 -12.45
N PHE A 191 11.18 7.60 -11.77
CA PHE A 191 12.30 8.29 -11.13
C PHE A 191 12.89 7.48 -9.98
N SER A 192 14.21 7.56 -9.78
CA SER A 192 14.92 6.84 -8.71
C SER A 192 14.50 7.26 -7.30
N MET A 193 13.91 8.46 -7.16
CA MET A 193 13.45 9.05 -5.90
C MET A 193 12.06 9.64 -6.12
N ASP A 194 11.23 9.65 -5.07
CA ASP A 194 9.89 10.26 -5.10
C ASP A 194 9.93 11.80 -5.13
N TYR A 195 11.03 12.39 -4.67
CA TYR A 195 11.33 13.82 -4.72
C TYR A 195 12.84 14.05 -4.60
N TYR A 196 13.31 15.22 -5.02
CA TYR A 196 14.71 15.65 -4.87
C TYR A 196 14.80 16.97 -4.12
N ILE A 197 15.79 17.09 -3.25
CA ILE A 197 16.20 18.36 -2.63
C ILE A 197 17.63 18.62 -3.09
N LEU A 198 17.85 19.74 -3.76
CA LEU A 198 19.13 20.13 -4.32
C LEU A 198 19.53 21.49 -3.79
N ASP A 199 20.83 21.73 -3.64
CA ASP A 199 21.33 22.98 -3.08
C ASP A 199 22.20 23.70 -4.12
N VAL A 200 22.07 25.02 -4.19
CA VAL A 200 22.91 25.87 -5.02
C VAL A 200 23.20 27.18 -4.28
N TYR A 201 24.43 27.66 -4.29
CA TYR A 201 24.71 28.97 -3.72
C TYR A 201 24.09 30.08 -4.56
N GLU A 202 23.59 31.13 -3.92
CA GLU A 202 23.25 32.36 -4.62
C GLU A 202 24.47 33.00 -5.29
N ASN A 203 24.20 33.94 -6.19
CA ASN A 203 25.21 34.63 -7.00
C ASN A 203 26.10 33.69 -7.84
N ALA A 204 25.77 32.39 -7.91
CA ALA A 204 26.47 31.44 -8.75
C ALA A 204 26.30 31.84 -10.23
N PRO A 205 27.35 31.69 -11.07
CA PRO A 205 27.27 32.04 -12.48
C PRO A 205 26.12 31.33 -13.20
N ILE A 206 25.58 31.97 -14.24
CA ILE A 206 24.59 31.36 -15.13
C ILE A 206 25.12 30.04 -15.69
N GLY A 207 24.27 29.01 -15.71
CA GLY A 207 24.63 27.67 -16.17
C GLY A 207 25.30 26.79 -15.11
N THR A 208 25.31 27.23 -13.84
CA THR A 208 25.83 26.43 -12.72
C THR A 208 25.02 25.14 -12.58
N ALA A 209 25.73 24.02 -12.42
CA ALA A 209 25.14 22.71 -12.17
C ALA A 209 24.54 22.65 -10.76
N VAL A 210 23.24 22.38 -10.66
CA VAL A 210 22.50 22.27 -9.39
C VAL A 210 22.48 20.83 -8.91
N GLY A 211 22.15 19.89 -9.79
CA GLY A 211 22.11 18.46 -9.48
C GLY A 211 21.49 17.65 -10.61
N THR A 212 21.52 16.33 -10.49
CA THR A 212 21.03 15.41 -11.52
C THR A 212 19.89 14.57 -11.00
N VAL A 213 18.81 14.47 -11.78
CA VAL A 213 17.74 13.50 -11.55
C VAL A 213 17.91 12.30 -12.48
N THR A 214 17.44 11.14 -12.05
CA THR A 214 17.50 9.92 -12.86
C THR A 214 16.19 9.17 -12.82
N ALA A 215 15.80 8.63 -13.96
CA ALA A 215 14.66 7.74 -14.15
C ALA A 215 15.07 6.48 -14.91
N ARG A 216 14.26 5.43 -14.77
CA ARG A 216 14.41 4.15 -15.46
C ARG A 216 13.05 3.65 -15.88
N ASP A 217 12.98 3.09 -17.06
CA ASP A 217 11.77 2.44 -17.54
C ASP A 217 11.72 0.99 -17.01
N PRO A 218 10.60 0.55 -16.42
CA PRO A 218 10.47 -0.81 -15.89
C PRO A 218 10.38 -1.86 -17.00
N ASP A 219 9.71 -1.57 -18.12
CA ASP A 219 9.46 -2.51 -19.21
C ASP A 219 10.75 -2.84 -19.99
N SER A 220 11.61 -1.85 -20.18
CA SER A 220 12.84 -2.01 -20.98
C SER A 220 14.12 -1.60 -20.25
N LYS A 221 15.05 -2.56 -20.17
CA LYS A 221 16.35 -2.38 -19.51
C LYS A 221 17.27 -1.33 -20.18
N ASN A 222 17.00 -0.97 -21.44
CA ASN A 222 17.86 -0.09 -22.25
C ASN A 222 17.09 1.09 -22.84
N SER A 223 15.99 1.48 -22.19
CA SER A 223 15.16 2.59 -22.65
C SER A 223 15.95 3.89 -22.70
N ARG A 224 15.74 4.65 -23.79
CA ARG A 224 16.35 5.96 -23.97
C ARG A 224 15.39 7.00 -23.43
N ILE A 225 15.60 7.38 -22.19
CA ILE A 225 14.78 8.36 -21.49
C ILE A 225 15.27 9.76 -21.82
N ARG A 226 14.33 10.67 -22.07
CA ARG A 226 14.56 12.10 -22.24
C ARG A 226 13.88 12.88 -21.13
N TYR A 227 14.64 13.77 -20.49
CA TYR A 227 14.17 14.65 -19.43
C TYR A 227 13.77 16.02 -20.00
N PHE A 228 12.78 16.65 -19.39
CA PHE A 228 12.31 17.98 -19.77
C PHE A 228 11.57 18.66 -18.62
N MET A 229 11.37 19.97 -18.73
CA MET A 229 10.51 20.74 -17.83
C MET A 229 9.32 21.27 -18.62
N GLU A 230 8.11 21.03 -18.13
CA GLU A 230 6.90 21.51 -18.79
C GLU A 230 6.56 22.93 -18.35
N PRO A 231 6.35 23.87 -19.29
CA PRO A 231 5.95 25.23 -18.96
C PRO A 231 4.62 25.32 -18.20
N SER A 232 3.73 24.33 -18.34
CA SER A 232 2.45 24.29 -17.61
C SER A 232 2.58 23.82 -16.16
N LEU A 233 3.73 23.25 -15.78
CA LEU A 233 4.00 22.74 -14.43
C LEU A 233 5.04 23.58 -13.69
N ASN A 234 5.65 24.54 -14.37
CA ASN A 234 6.74 25.36 -13.88
C ASN A 234 6.52 26.81 -14.31
N ASP A 235 6.24 27.67 -13.36
CA ASP A 235 6.16 29.13 -13.57
C ASP A 235 7.52 29.82 -13.37
N ASP A 236 8.54 29.07 -12.95
CA ASP A 236 9.89 29.55 -12.66
C ASP A 236 10.85 29.20 -13.80
N ASP A 237 11.28 30.23 -14.54
CA ASP A 237 12.22 30.12 -15.65
C ASP A 237 13.69 30.00 -15.18
N GLY A 238 13.95 29.88 -13.87
CA GLY A 238 15.28 29.85 -13.25
C GLY A 238 16.12 28.62 -13.51
N PHE A 239 15.52 27.57 -14.06
CA PHE A 239 16.17 26.29 -14.24
C PHE A 239 15.93 25.72 -15.63
N ILE A 240 16.95 25.02 -16.14
CA ILE A 240 16.85 24.19 -17.35
C ILE A 240 17.43 22.81 -17.06
N ILE A 241 16.93 21.79 -17.75
CA ILE A 241 17.43 20.42 -17.62
C ILE A 241 18.05 19.95 -18.93
N GLU A 242 19.22 19.33 -18.82
CA GLU A 242 19.85 18.65 -19.94
C GLU A 242 19.07 17.37 -20.30
N PRO A 243 18.57 17.25 -21.54
CA PRO A 243 17.57 16.23 -21.89
C PRO A 243 18.08 14.80 -21.82
N ASP A 244 19.38 14.57 -22.01
CA ASP A 244 19.94 13.22 -22.07
C ASP A 244 20.63 12.80 -20.74
N SER A 245 21.02 13.76 -19.90
CA SER A 245 21.77 13.51 -18.65
C SER A 245 20.91 13.69 -17.38
N GLY A 246 19.81 14.45 -17.47
CA GLY A 246 19.00 14.83 -16.31
C GLY A 246 19.65 15.89 -15.42
N LEU A 247 20.74 16.54 -15.86
CA LEU A 247 21.43 17.59 -15.12
C LEU A 247 20.66 18.91 -15.18
N ILE A 248 20.30 19.43 -14.01
CA ILE A 248 19.63 20.72 -13.83
C ILE A 248 20.69 21.82 -13.70
N ARG A 249 20.47 22.94 -14.41
CA ARG A 249 21.32 24.13 -14.40
C ARG A 249 20.53 25.39 -14.17
N THR A 250 21.16 26.40 -13.57
CA THR A 250 20.59 27.74 -13.44
C THR A 250 20.57 28.50 -14.78
N THR A 251 19.52 29.29 -15.02
CA THR A 251 19.40 30.16 -16.21
C THR A 251 19.70 31.63 -15.91
N TYR A 252 19.63 32.03 -14.64
CA TYR A 252 20.05 33.34 -14.13
C TYR A 252 20.82 33.19 -12.81
N MET A 253 21.35 34.31 -12.29
CA MET A 253 21.98 34.35 -10.97
C MET A 253 20.88 34.43 -9.91
N LEU A 254 20.74 33.38 -9.10
CA LEU A 254 19.75 33.33 -8.03
C LEU A 254 20.16 34.25 -6.87
N ASP A 255 19.16 34.79 -6.19
CA ASP A 255 19.27 35.68 -5.03
C ASP A 255 18.41 35.05 -3.91
N ARG A 256 19.05 34.71 -2.79
CA ARG A 256 18.38 34.03 -1.68
C ARG A 256 17.45 34.99 -0.93
N GLU A 257 17.81 36.26 -0.81
CA GLU A 257 17.00 37.27 -0.12
C GLU A 257 15.68 37.54 -0.83
N ASP A 258 15.64 37.33 -2.15
CA ASP A 258 14.40 37.38 -2.94
C ASP A 258 13.65 36.04 -2.87
N THR A 259 14.27 34.94 -3.31
CA THR A 259 13.63 33.62 -3.37
C THR A 259 14.56 32.51 -2.84
N PRO A 260 14.40 32.09 -1.58
CA PRO A 260 15.29 31.08 -0.98
C PRO A 260 14.98 29.63 -1.40
N LEU A 261 13.77 29.38 -1.92
CA LEU A 261 13.28 28.05 -2.26
C LEU A 261 12.55 28.08 -3.60
N HIS A 262 13.00 27.26 -4.55
CA HIS A 262 12.36 27.07 -5.84
C HIS A 262 11.78 25.67 -5.94
N ASN A 263 10.50 25.55 -6.27
CA ASN A 263 9.84 24.27 -6.47
C ASN A 263 9.58 24.08 -7.96
N ILE A 264 10.28 23.13 -8.56
CA ILE A 264 10.14 22.78 -9.98
C ILE A 264 9.69 21.33 -10.12
N THR A 265 9.04 21.01 -11.23
CA THR A 265 8.62 19.67 -11.62
C THR A 265 9.39 19.25 -12.85
N VAL A 266 10.13 18.15 -12.73
CA VAL A 266 10.86 17.55 -13.86
C VAL A 266 10.05 16.39 -14.43
N SER A 267 9.93 16.35 -15.75
CA SER A 267 9.27 15.27 -16.49
C SER A 267 10.30 14.34 -17.16
N ALA A 268 9.95 13.06 -17.29
CA ALA A 268 10.72 12.07 -18.05
C ALA A 268 9.79 11.23 -18.93
N ALA A 269 10.23 10.95 -20.15
CA ALA A 269 9.53 10.09 -21.09
C ALA A 269 10.52 9.31 -21.95
N GLU A 270 10.08 8.17 -22.50
CA GLU A 270 10.86 7.48 -23.52
C GLU A 270 10.86 8.24 -24.85
N ILE A 271 11.97 8.18 -25.59
CA ILE A 271 12.08 8.82 -26.90
C ILE A 271 11.08 8.24 -27.91
N ASP A 272 10.85 6.93 -27.85
CA ASP A 272 9.96 6.17 -28.73
C ASP A 272 8.51 6.12 -28.25
N ASN A 273 8.25 6.36 -26.96
CA ASN A 273 6.92 6.55 -26.42
C ASN A 273 6.76 7.86 -25.62
N PRO A 274 6.74 9.03 -26.30
CA PRO A 274 6.68 10.33 -25.64
C PRO A 274 5.32 10.62 -24.98
N SER A 275 4.32 9.73 -25.16
CA SER A 275 3.00 9.88 -24.54
C SER A 275 2.95 9.36 -23.10
N MET A 276 3.91 8.54 -22.71
CA MET A 276 4.03 7.98 -21.37
C MET A 276 5.05 8.78 -20.58
N VAL A 277 4.53 9.73 -19.82
CA VAL A 277 5.32 10.71 -19.07
C VAL A 277 5.19 10.44 -17.58
N SER A 278 6.30 10.54 -16.86
CA SER A 278 6.31 10.65 -15.40
C SER A 278 6.86 12.00 -14.97
N HIS A 279 6.53 12.38 -13.74
CA HIS A 279 6.92 13.66 -13.15
C HIS A 279 7.53 13.43 -11.76
N VAL A 280 8.50 14.26 -11.39
CA VAL A 280 9.06 14.28 -10.04
C VAL A 280 9.20 15.72 -9.52
N PRO A 281 8.76 16.02 -8.29
CA PRO A 281 9.00 17.30 -7.66
C PRO A 281 10.48 17.44 -7.24
N VAL A 282 11.04 18.61 -7.50
CA VAL A 282 12.40 18.99 -7.12
C VAL A 282 12.34 20.34 -6.40
N THR A 283 12.83 20.37 -5.16
CA THR A 283 13.00 21.61 -4.40
C THR A 283 14.48 22.01 -4.46
N VAL A 284 14.76 23.18 -5.00
CA VAL A 284 16.09 23.79 -5.01
C VAL A 284 16.19 24.79 -3.86
N GLN A 285 17.13 24.57 -2.95
CA GLN A 285 17.45 25.48 -1.86
C GLN A 285 18.59 26.40 -2.27
N VAL A 286 18.36 27.70 -2.19
CA VAL A 286 19.39 28.69 -2.44
C VAL A 286 20.17 28.90 -1.14
N LEU A 287 21.46 28.58 -1.17
CA LEU A 287 22.37 28.72 -0.04
C LEU A 287 22.95 30.12 0.00
N ASP A 288 23.02 30.65 1.21
CA ASP A 288 23.45 32.00 1.53
C ASP A 288 24.94 32.26 1.25
N ARG A 289 25.23 33.48 0.79
CA ARG A 289 26.54 34.10 0.65
C ARG A 289 26.49 35.45 1.34
N ASN A 290 27.58 35.83 2.00
CA ASN A 290 27.67 37.17 2.58
C ASN A 290 27.88 38.21 1.47
N ASP A 291 26.79 38.75 0.92
CA ASP A 291 26.78 39.77 -0.11
C ASP A 291 25.95 41.00 0.24
N ASN A 292 25.14 40.94 1.31
CA ASN A 292 24.49 42.12 1.87
C ASN A 292 25.34 42.73 2.99
N PRO A 293 25.59 44.06 2.97
CA PRO A 293 26.22 44.72 4.10
C PRO A 293 25.22 44.98 5.24
N PRO A 294 25.68 45.07 6.49
CA PRO A 294 24.81 45.40 7.61
C PRO A 294 24.30 46.85 7.54
N GLU A 295 23.00 47.03 7.78
CA GLU A 295 22.32 48.32 7.84
C GLU A 295 22.06 48.73 9.29
N ILE A 296 22.54 49.90 9.69
CA ILE A 296 22.23 50.46 11.01
C ILE A 296 20.78 50.98 11.00
N LYS A 297 19.95 50.47 11.90
CA LYS A 297 18.64 51.04 12.21
C LYS A 297 18.78 52.06 13.34
N THR A 298 18.57 53.32 12.99
CA THR A 298 18.47 54.43 13.95
C THR A 298 17.12 55.10 13.82
N ASP A 299 16.43 55.29 14.94
CA ASP A 299 15.06 55.81 14.90
C ASP A 299 14.98 57.34 14.76
N GLU A 300 16.01 58.13 15.12
CA GLU A 300 16.04 59.60 14.92
C GLU A 300 17.34 60.24 15.48
N ASP A 301 17.55 61.52 15.14
CA ASP A 301 18.53 62.40 15.81
C ASP A 301 18.15 62.59 17.29
N ILE A 302 19.13 62.54 18.20
CA ILE A 302 18.89 62.64 19.64
C ILE A 302 19.35 63.97 20.21
N ILE A 303 18.52 64.54 21.07
CA ILE A 303 18.82 65.71 21.87
C ILE A 303 19.23 65.26 23.29
N VAL A 304 20.41 65.69 23.74
CA VAL A 304 20.95 65.39 25.06
C VAL A 304 21.10 66.69 25.86
N CYS A 305 20.70 66.70 27.13
CA CYS A 305 20.84 67.89 27.99
C CYS A 305 22.30 68.19 28.34
N GLU A 306 22.67 69.47 28.45
CA GLU A 306 24.05 69.95 28.67
C GLU A 306 24.69 69.53 30.00
N ASN A 307 23.92 68.98 30.96
CA ASN A 307 24.39 68.51 32.27
C ASN A 307 24.19 67.00 32.47
N THR A 308 24.14 66.26 31.37
CA THR A 308 24.02 64.79 31.38
C THR A 308 25.23 64.16 32.10
N ARG A 309 24.97 63.18 32.96
CA ARG A 309 26.04 62.55 33.77
C ARG A 309 26.92 61.66 32.88
N PRO A 310 28.25 61.63 33.11
CA PRO A 310 29.12 60.68 32.44
C PRO A 310 28.64 59.24 32.62
N GLY A 311 28.61 58.47 31.52
CA GLY A 311 28.16 57.07 31.51
C GLY A 311 26.65 56.86 31.35
N GLN A 312 25.85 57.92 31.24
CA GLN A 312 24.44 57.79 30.90
C GLN A 312 24.27 57.28 29.46
N VAL A 313 23.45 56.24 29.27
CA VAL A 313 23.13 55.70 27.93
C VAL A 313 22.22 56.71 27.23
N ILE A 314 22.70 57.25 26.10
CA ILE A 314 22.00 58.25 25.30
C ILE A 314 21.21 57.65 24.13
N GLN A 315 21.70 56.53 23.56
CA GLN A 315 21.02 55.79 22.49
C GLN A 315 21.49 54.33 22.51
N THR A 316 20.62 53.43 22.08
CA THR A 316 21.01 52.09 21.64
C THR A 316 20.84 52.05 20.13
N VAL A 317 21.90 51.70 19.40
CA VAL A 317 21.85 51.48 17.96
C VAL A 317 21.69 49.99 17.69
N THR A 318 20.91 49.64 16.67
CA THR A 318 20.78 48.25 16.20
C THR A 318 21.24 48.18 14.76
N ALA A 319 21.74 47.01 14.35
CA ALA A 319 22.04 46.73 12.94
C ALA A 319 21.22 45.51 12.52
N VAL A 320 20.84 45.48 11.25
CA VAL A 320 20.25 44.32 10.60
C VAL A 320 21.08 43.96 9.39
N ASP A 321 21.12 42.69 9.07
CA ASP A 321 21.68 42.18 7.84
C ASP A 321 20.63 41.28 7.19
N LYS A 322 20.60 41.25 5.86
CA LYS A 322 19.62 40.46 5.13
C LYS A 322 20.08 39.02 4.93
N ASP A 323 21.38 38.77 5.01
CA ASP A 323 21.98 37.45 4.92
C ASP A 323 21.44 36.51 6.03
N ASP A 324 21.58 35.20 5.81
CA ASP A 324 21.21 34.18 6.79
C ASP A 324 22.07 34.26 8.07
N PHE A 325 21.61 33.61 9.15
CA PHE A 325 22.19 33.66 10.49
C PHE A 325 23.72 33.58 10.54
N ALA A 326 24.32 32.72 9.71
CA ALA A 326 25.77 32.51 9.70
C ALA A 326 26.55 33.75 9.22
N ASN A 327 25.96 34.54 8.33
CA ASN A 327 26.57 35.69 7.68
C ASN A 327 26.02 37.04 8.19
N GLY A 328 24.80 37.07 8.73
CA GLY A 328 24.06 38.30 9.03
C GLY A 328 23.76 38.63 10.51
N GLN A 329 24.23 37.85 11.50
CA GLN A 329 23.88 38.11 12.91
C GLN A 329 24.98 38.67 13.82
N ARG A 330 26.21 38.80 13.33
CA ARG A 330 27.34 39.25 14.16
C ARG A 330 27.80 40.63 13.76
N PHE A 331 27.40 41.61 14.55
CA PHE A 331 27.82 43.00 14.40
C PHE A 331 28.88 43.36 15.45
N SER A 332 29.82 44.20 15.06
CA SER A 332 30.71 44.92 15.97
C SER A 332 30.55 46.40 15.70
N PHE A 333 30.31 47.19 16.75
CA PHE A 333 30.17 48.63 16.60
C PHE A 333 31.48 49.33 16.98
N SER A 334 31.98 50.21 16.10
CA SER A 334 33.19 51.00 16.34
C SER A 334 33.09 52.39 15.71
N PHE A 335 33.82 53.37 16.27
CA PHE A 335 33.98 54.65 15.61
C PHE A 335 34.74 54.50 14.28
N PRO A 336 34.41 55.29 13.23
CA PRO A 336 35.08 55.20 11.94
C PRO A 336 36.58 55.48 12.04
N ILE A 337 37.38 54.69 11.32
CA ILE A 337 38.82 54.87 11.25
C ILE A 337 39.14 56.16 10.47
N GLY A 338 40.03 56.99 11.01
CA GLY A 338 40.50 58.21 10.34
C GLY A 338 39.63 59.45 10.57
N ILE A 339 38.56 59.35 11.36
CA ILE A 339 37.74 60.49 11.79
C ILE A 339 38.10 60.86 13.24
N PRO A 340 38.38 62.13 13.56
CA PRO A 340 38.62 62.56 14.94
C PRO A 340 37.44 62.17 15.84
N ILE A 341 37.71 61.30 16.81
CA ILE A 341 36.70 60.86 17.78
C ILE A 341 36.42 62.02 18.73
N ASN A 342 35.15 62.35 18.93
CA ASN A 342 34.76 63.32 19.95
C ASN A 342 34.94 62.68 21.35
N PRO A 343 35.85 63.20 22.20
CA PRO A 343 36.17 62.58 23.50
C PRO A 343 35.00 62.62 24.50
N ASN A 344 33.94 63.38 24.20
CA ASN A 344 32.76 63.47 25.07
C ASN A 344 31.82 62.26 24.93
N PHE A 345 32.01 61.41 23.92
CA PHE A 345 31.15 60.26 23.66
C PHE A 345 31.96 58.96 23.62
N THR A 346 31.39 57.91 24.19
CA THR A 346 31.97 56.56 24.20
C THR A 346 30.98 55.57 23.64
N LEU A 347 31.46 54.64 22.82
CA LEU A 347 30.68 53.52 22.31
C LEU A 347 31.02 52.28 23.13
N LYS A 348 30.00 51.61 23.67
CA LYS A 348 30.16 50.29 24.29
C LYS A 348 29.58 49.27 23.31
N ASP A 349 30.46 48.46 22.72
CA ASP A 349 30.03 47.29 21.96
C ASP A 349 29.39 46.27 22.93
N ASN A 350 28.44 45.48 22.45
CA ASN A 350 27.84 44.43 23.27
C ASN A 350 28.98 43.50 23.74
N ASP A 351 29.18 43.44 25.05
CA ASP A 351 30.34 42.88 25.74
C ASP A 351 30.32 41.34 25.80
N GLY A 352 29.84 40.70 24.73
CA GLY A 352 29.78 39.25 24.60
C GLY A 352 28.63 38.57 25.37
N SER A 353 27.70 39.33 25.97
CA SER A 353 26.42 38.80 26.43
C SER A 353 25.42 38.78 25.29
N TRP A 354 25.51 37.75 24.44
CA TRP A 354 24.49 37.46 23.45
C TRP A 354 23.24 36.95 24.17
N GLU A 355 22.33 37.85 24.56
CA GLU A 355 20.98 37.46 24.95
C GLU A 355 20.16 37.27 23.68
N CYS A 356 19.79 36.02 23.36
CA CYS A 356 18.83 35.75 22.30
C CYS A 356 17.51 36.46 22.66
N LEU A 357 17.18 37.52 21.92
CA LEU A 357 15.87 38.18 21.96
C LEU A 357 14.82 37.28 21.28
N HIS A 358 14.47 36.16 21.91
CA HIS A 358 13.25 35.43 21.62
C HIS A 358 12.39 35.31 22.87
N GLY A 359 11.56 36.32 23.06
CA GLY A 359 10.30 36.17 23.78
C GLY A 359 9.29 35.42 22.90
N ASN A 360 8.80 34.30 23.44
CA ASN A 360 7.57 33.58 23.09
C ASN A 360 7.46 32.85 21.74
N SER A 361 7.91 31.59 21.71
CA SER A 361 7.09 30.45 21.26
C SER A 361 7.69 29.12 21.73
N PRO A 362 6.89 28.19 22.30
CA PRO A 362 7.39 26.90 22.78
C PRO A 362 7.28 25.86 21.66
N PHE A 363 8.31 25.71 20.82
CA PHE A 363 8.46 24.47 20.09
C PHE A 363 9.30 23.49 20.93
N ARG A 364 8.61 22.53 21.55
CA ARG A 364 9.25 21.31 22.08
C ARG A 364 9.89 20.55 20.91
N ALA A 365 11.22 20.57 20.84
CA ALA A 365 11.98 19.58 20.09
C ALA A 365 12.24 18.37 21.00
N GLY A 366 11.50 17.28 20.76
CA GLY A 366 11.97 15.94 21.10
C GLY A 366 12.93 15.49 20.00
N SER A 367 14.17 15.97 20.02
CA SER A 367 15.38 15.32 19.48
C SER A 367 16.55 16.31 19.50
N GLU A 368 17.54 16.01 20.32
CA GLU A 368 18.82 16.73 20.39
C GLU A 368 19.57 16.67 19.06
N PRO A 369 20.23 17.76 18.66
CA PRO A 369 21.55 17.68 18.05
C PRO A 369 22.58 18.03 19.11
N ARG A 370 23.40 17.04 19.41
CA ARG A 370 24.59 17.13 20.24
C ARG A 370 25.48 18.30 19.81
N GLY A 371 25.86 19.11 20.79
CA GLY A 371 27.14 19.80 20.81
C GLY A 371 27.17 21.20 20.19
N CYS A 372 26.58 22.17 20.87
CA CYS A 372 27.10 23.55 20.81
C CYS A 372 28.56 23.52 21.31
N ALA A 373 29.52 23.46 20.39
CA ALA A 373 30.91 23.70 20.72
C ALA A 373 31.08 25.21 20.91
N CYS A 374 30.87 25.70 22.14
CA CYS A 374 31.21 27.06 22.51
C CYS A 374 32.74 27.19 22.52
N TRP A 375 33.29 27.91 21.54
CA TRP A 375 34.70 28.29 21.52
C TRP A 375 34.88 29.64 22.19
N ARG A 376 35.87 29.76 23.07
CA ARG A 376 36.24 31.02 23.73
C ARG A 376 37.35 31.68 22.92
N ALA A 377 37.11 32.89 22.43
CA ALA A 377 38.16 33.75 21.92
C ALA A 377 38.96 34.30 23.11
N LEU A 378 40.27 34.03 23.13
CA LEU A 378 41.17 34.69 24.08
C LEU A 378 41.45 36.12 23.60
N ILE A 379 41.81 37.00 24.54
CA ILE A 379 42.05 38.45 24.34
C ILE A 379 43.06 38.75 23.20
N ASN A 380 43.82 37.76 22.74
CA ASN A 380 44.81 37.88 21.67
C ASN A 380 44.37 37.28 20.32
N GLY A 381 43.08 36.96 20.13
CA GLY A 381 42.54 36.50 18.83
C GLY A 381 42.79 35.01 18.49
N GLY A 382 43.17 34.18 19.46
CA GLY A 382 43.28 32.72 19.28
C GLY A 382 42.08 31.95 19.85
N LEU A 383 41.68 30.85 19.18
CA LEU A 383 40.63 29.93 19.61
C LEU A 383 41.17 28.91 20.62
N GLY A 384 40.64 28.90 21.85
CA GLY A 384 40.95 27.90 22.87
C GLY A 384 39.74 27.01 23.21
N GLY A 385 39.93 25.69 23.19
CA GLY A 385 38.89 24.70 23.48
C GLY A 385 38.64 24.49 24.99
N CYS A 386 37.38 24.35 25.38
CA CYS A 386 36.96 24.10 26.76
C CYS A 386 37.00 22.60 27.11
N GLY A 387 37.86 22.19 28.05
CA GLY A 387 37.78 20.89 28.74
C GLY A 387 37.07 21.03 30.10
N PRO A 388 36.37 19.98 30.59
CA PRO A 388 35.58 20.09 31.82
C PRO A 388 36.47 20.06 33.06
N TRP A 389 36.15 20.93 34.01
CA TRP A 389 36.84 21.13 35.28
C TRP A 389 36.90 19.84 36.14
N GLY A 390 37.98 19.70 36.90
CA GLY A 390 37.97 18.97 38.17
C GLY A 390 38.58 19.84 39.29
N PRO A 391 38.48 19.47 40.58
CA PRO A 391 37.76 18.33 41.16
C PRO A 391 36.75 18.72 42.26
N SER A 392 35.73 17.89 42.51
CA SER A 392 35.51 17.18 43.79
C SER A 392 34.04 16.82 44.09
N SER A 393 33.88 15.55 44.51
CA SER A 393 32.78 14.92 45.25
C SER A 393 31.38 14.76 44.61
N GLN A 394 31.15 13.55 44.08
CA GLN A 394 29.88 12.81 43.95
C GLN A 394 29.26 12.43 45.33
N PRO A 395 28.12 11.69 45.41
CA PRO A 395 26.79 11.92 44.82
C PRO A 395 25.64 11.61 45.82
N SER A 396 24.36 11.89 45.50
CA SER A 396 23.27 10.91 45.74
C SER A 396 21.95 11.31 45.08
N SER A 397 21.28 10.27 44.60
CA SER A 397 20.03 10.18 43.85
C SER A 397 18.78 10.07 44.74
N THR A 398 17.64 10.55 44.24
CA THR A 398 16.27 9.95 44.32
C THR A 398 15.30 10.95 43.63
N ALA A 399 14.70 10.65 42.47
CA ALA A 399 13.52 9.82 42.21
C ALA A 399 12.16 10.46 42.60
N SER A 400 11.18 10.33 41.68
CA SER A 400 9.72 10.55 41.82
C SER A 400 9.24 12.01 41.69
N SER A 401 8.12 12.36 41.05
CA SER A 401 7.01 11.61 40.43
C SER A 401 6.00 12.62 39.84
N LEU A 402 5.35 12.23 38.73
CA LEU A 402 3.92 12.37 38.35
C LEU A 402 3.14 13.71 38.46
N LEU A 403 2.08 13.75 37.62
CA LEU A 403 0.99 14.71 37.46
C LEU A 403 1.35 15.93 36.59
N GLY A 404 0.71 16.20 35.45
CA GLY A 404 -0.70 16.02 35.08
C GLY A 404 -1.36 17.40 35.01
N TRP A 405 -2.33 17.55 34.10
CA TRP A 405 -3.32 18.63 33.97
C TRP A 405 -3.13 19.68 32.84
N HIS A 406 -4.04 19.52 31.86
CA HIS A 406 -5.00 20.50 31.35
C HIS A 406 -4.51 21.82 30.73
N THR A 407 -4.73 21.90 29.42
CA THR A 407 -4.76 23.16 28.65
C THR A 407 -6.20 23.71 28.67
N THR A 408 -6.36 24.95 29.12
CA THR A 408 -7.55 25.78 28.84
C THR A 408 -7.08 26.93 27.96
N LEU A 409 -7.77 27.11 26.83
CA LEU A 409 -7.56 28.17 25.86
C LEU A 409 -7.92 29.54 26.44
N TYR A 410 -7.07 30.53 26.12
CA TYR A 410 -7.51 31.88 25.73
C TYR A 410 -6.72 32.31 24.51
#